data_AF-A0A024CI08-F1
#
_entry.id   AF-A0A024CI08-F1
#
_cell.length_a   1.000
_cell.length_b   1.000
_cell.length_c   1.000
_cell.angle_alpha   90.00
_cell.angle_beta   90.00
_cell.angle_gamma   90.00
#
_symmetry.space_group_name_H-M   'P 1'
#
loop_
_entity.id
_entity.type
_entity.pdbx_description
1 polymer ?
#
loop_
_entity_poly.entity_id
_entity_poly.type
_entity_poly.pdbx_seq_one_letter_code
_entity_poly.pdbx_strand_id
1 'polypeptide(L)'
;MSAEFTPMSTSSQDMIQQLSGQLHLVSEIAESLTLRLLALEEKHHELSAHLESVEPEQADDSNSFLLLADSSDRLEQLRGLLHERNEEPIQLETPRLEAVDDSPVDPGPTMDEPEDFDLEPTVYVNDSQEPPSDTLDPEMEQIDELLSA
;
A
#
# COMPACT_ATOMS: atom_id res chain seq x y z
N MET A 1 38.04 57.60 17.22
CA MET A 1 38.88 56.39 17.11
C MET A 1 38.32 55.61 15.94
N SER A 2 38.98 55.69 14.79
CA SER A 2 38.50 55.07 13.56
C SER A 2 38.77 53.56 13.64
N ALA A 3 37.72 52.76 13.66
CA ALA A 3 37.84 51.31 13.52
C ALA A 3 38.15 51.03 12.04
N GLU A 4 39.43 50.82 11.78
CA GLU A 4 39.98 50.45 10.48
C GLU A 4 39.55 49.00 10.20
N PHE A 5 38.45 48.83 9.45
CA PHE A 5 38.07 47.54 8.88
C PHE A 5 39.11 47.19 7.83
N THR A 6 40.09 46.37 8.22
CA THR A 6 41.02 45.75 7.28
C THR A 6 40.22 44.73 6.45
N PRO A 7 40.17 44.86 5.11
CA PRO A 7 39.60 43.80 4.29
C PRO A 7 40.49 42.57 4.46
N MET A 8 39.92 41.45 4.90
CA MET A 8 40.58 40.14 4.80
C MET A 8 40.87 39.88 3.32
N SER A 9 42.06 40.24 2.87
CA SER A 9 42.60 39.72 1.62
C SER A 9 42.89 38.25 1.86
N THR A 10 41.88 37.41 1.64
CA THR A 10 42.08 35.96 1.57
C THR A 10 43.12 35.72 0.48
N SER A 11 44.21 35.05 0.86
CA SER A 11 45.29 34.79 -0.08
C SER A 11 44.75 33.90 -1.19
N SER A 12 45.21 34.09 -2.43
CA SER A 12 44.85 33.17 -3.54
C SER A 12 45.13 31.71 -3.18
N GLN A 13 46.11 31.46 -2.30
CA GLN A 13 46.44 30.15 -1.79
C GLN A 13 45.39 29.56 -0.83
N ASP A 14 44.68 30.41 -0.07
CA ASP A 14 43.58 29.99 0.80
C ASP A 14 42.36 29.59 -0.04
N MET A 15 42.08 30.36 -1.10
CA MET A 15 40.99 30.03 -2.05
C MET A 15 41.25 28.70 -2.77
N ILE A 16 42.49 28.44 -3.19
CA ILE A 16 42.85 27.17 -3.83
C ILE A 16 42.68 25.99 -2.87
N GLN A 17 43.11 26.14 -1.60
CA GLN A 17 42.93 25.09 -0.59
C GLN A 17 41.44 24.82 -0.33
N GLN A 18 40.63 25.88 -0.19
CA GLN A 18 39.18 25.74 -0.01
C GLN A 18 38.53 25.01 -1.18
N LEU A 19 38.86 25.39 -2.42
CA LEU A 19 38.34 24.72 -3.62
C LEU A 19 38.78 23.25 -3.70
N SER A 20 40.03 22.95 -3.32
CA SER A 20 40.52 21.57 -3.27
C SER A 20 39.76 20.72 -2.24
N GLY A 21 39.46 21.29 -1.07
CA GLY A 21 38.67 20.62 -0.04
C GLY A 21 37.22 20.41 -0.48
N GLN A 22 36.63 21.40 -1.14
CA GLN A 22 35.29 21.27 -1.73
C GLN A 22 35.25 20.19 -2.80
N LEU A 23 36.25 20.13 -3.69
CA LEU A 23 36.34 19.10 -4.72
C LEU A 23 36.48 17.70 -4.11
N HIS A 24 37.30 17.57 -3.06
CA HIS A 24 37.46 16.30 -2.35
C HIS A 24 36.14 15.84 -1.72
N LEU A 25 35.43 16.74 -1.02
CA LEU A 25 34.12 16.43 -0.45
C LEU A 25 33.10 16.04 -1.52
N VAL A 26 33.08 16.75 -2.66
CA VAL A 26 32.21 16.39 -3.79
C VAL A 26 32.56 15.00 -4.33
N SER A 27 33.84 14.62 -4.37
CA SER A 27 34.28 13.28 -4.76
C SER A 27 33.78 12.22 -3.80
N GLU A 28 33.88 12.45 -2.48
CA GLU A 28 33.37 11.52 -1.46
C GLU A 28 31.84 11.37 -1.56
N ILE A 29 31.12 12.48 -1.77
CA ILE A 29 29.67 12.45 -1.97
C ILE A 29 29.32 11.66 -3.23
N ALA A 30 30.04 11.86 -4.33
CA ALA A 30 29.81 11.14 -5.58
C ALA A 30 30.04 9.63 -5.43
N GLU A 31 31.09 9.23 -4.70
CA GLU A 31 31.38 7.83 -4.40
C GLU A 31 30.28 7.20 -3.53
N SER A 32 29.89 7.88 -2.46
CA SER A 32 28.79 7.44 -1.58
C SER A 32 27.47 7.27 -2.34
N LEU A 33 27.13 8.23 -3.21
CA LEU A 33 25.92 8.16 -4.03
C LEU A 33 25.99 7.03 -5.06
N THR A 34 27.16 6.78 -5.63
CA THR A 34 27.36 5.67 -6.59
C THR A 34 27.12 4.32 -5.92
N LEU A 35 27.68 4.10 -4.73
CA LEU A 35 27.44 2.88 -3.95
C LEU A 35 25.95 2.72 -3.59
N ARG A 36 25.29 3.82 -3.18
CA ARG A 36 23.86 3.79 -2.84
C ARG A 36 22.98 3.51 -4.06
N LEU A 37 23.34 4.02 -5.24
CA LEU A 37 22.63 3.74 -6.49
C LEU A 37 22.75 2.26 -6.88
N LEU A 38 23.96 1.69 -6.80
CA LEU A 38 24.17 0.27 -7.06
C LEU A 38 23.33 -0.63 -6.13
N ALA A 39 23.30 -0.31 -4.83
CA ALA A 39 22.46 -1.05 -3.87
C ALA A 39 20.96 -0.94 -4.17
N LEU A 40 20.49 0.23 -4.65
CA LEU A 40 19.11 0.41 -5.07
C LEU A 40 18.78 -0.38 -6.34
N GLU A 41 19.68 -0.39 -7.32
CA GLU A 41 19.52 -1.16 -8.56
C GLU A 41 19.41 -2.66 -8.27
N GLU A 42 20.22 -3.18 -7.34
CA GLU A 42 20.15 -4.58 -6.89
C GLU A 42 18.80 -4.89 -6.22
N LYS A 43 18.36 -4.09 -5.25
CA LYS A 43 17.05 -4.28 -4.60
C LYS A 43 15.90 -4.17 -5.60
N HIS A 44 16.00 -3.27 -6.58
CA HIS A 44 14.98 -3.14 -7.63
C HIS A 44 14.94 -4.39 -8.51
N HIS A 45 16.11 -4.93 -8.88
CA HIS A 45 16.19 -6.17 -9.64
C HIS A 45 15.61 -7.36 -8.88
N GLU A 46 15.92 -7.49 -7.59
CA GLU A 46 15.34 -8.50 -6.69
C GLU A 46 13.81 -8.42 -6.63
N LEU A 47 13.25 -7.22 -6.42
CA LEU A 47 11.80 -7.01 -6.40
C LEU A 47 11.16 -7.27 -7.77
N SER A 48 11.83 -6.88 -8.86
CA SER A 48 11.34 -7.13 -10.21
C SER A 48 11.30 -8.62 -10.52
N ALA A 49 12.34 -9.36 -10.15
CA ALA A 49 12.38 -10.82 -10.28
C ALA A 49 11.32 -11.49 -9.40
N HIS A 50 11.10 -10.98 -8.17
CA HIS A 50 10.04 -11.48 -7.31
C HIS A 50 8.66 -11.26 -7.93
N LEU A 51 8.37 -10.09 -8.50
CA LEU A 51 7.11 -9.81 -9.20
C LEU A 51 6.91 -10.66 -10.46
N GLU A 52 7.98 -10.97 -11.19
CA GLU A 52 7.90 -11.88 -12.35
C GLU A 52 7.70 -13.35 -11.91
N SER A 53 8.22 -13.73 -10.74
CA SER A 53 8.06 -15.08 -10.17
C SER A 53 6.73 -15.28 -9.43
N VAL A 54 6.17 -14.22 -8.87
CA VAL A 54 4.82 -14.23 -8.30
C VAL A 54 3.86 -14.13 -9.47
N GLU A 55 3.56 -15.29 -10.06
CA GLU A 55 2.31 -15.50 -10.77
C GLU A 55 1.19 -14.94 -9.87
N PRO A 56 0.27 -14.10 -10.38
CA PRO A 56 -0.79 -13.54 -9.55
C PRO A 56 -1.43 -14.72 -8.83
N GLU A 57 -1.36 -14.69 -7.51
CA GLU A 57 -2.00 -15.68 -6.65
C GLU A 57 -3.41 -15.81 -7.19
N GLN A 58 -3.69 -16.91 -7.91
CA GLN A 58 -5.04 -17.22 -8.32
C GLN A 58 -5.72 -17.45 -6.98
N ALA A 59 -6.33 -16.38 -6.46
CA ALA A 59 -7.28 -16.46 -5.37
C ALA A 59 -8.13 -17.68 -5.70
N ASP A 60 -8.32 -18.56 -4.72
CA ASP A 60 -8.93 -19.87 -4.88
C ASP A 60 -10.38 -19.74 -5.37
N ASP A 61 -10.51 -19.35 -6.65
CA ASP A 61 -11.70 -18.98 -7.39
C ASP A 61 -12.57 -20.20 -7.60
N SER A 62 -12.04 -21.38 -7.28
CA SER A 62 -12.74 -22.64 -7.10
C SER A 62 -14.01 -22.45 -6.26
N ASN A 63 -13.93 -21.73 -5.14
CA ASN A 63 -15.08 -21.47 -4.27
C ASN A 63 -16.06 -20.46 -4.89
N SER A 64 -15.54 -19.44 -5.58
CA SER A 64 -16.34 -18.44 -6.30
C SER A 64 -17.12 -19.08 -7.46
N PHE A 65 -16.46 -19.95 -8.21
CA PHE A 65 -17.04 -20.69 -9.33
C PHE A 65 -18.12 -21.69 -8.87
N LEU A 66 -17.90 -22.36 -7.73
CA LEU A 66 -18.90 -23.24 -7.14
C LEU A 66 -20.16 -22.48 -6.69
N LEU A 67 -19.99 -21.30 -6.09
CA LEU A 67 -21.11 -20.43 -5.70
C LEU A 67 -21.87 -19.89 -6.94
N LEU A 68 -21.16 -19.56 -8.02
CA LEU A 68 -21.79 -19.15 -9.28
C LEU A 68 -22.63 -20.28 -9.89
N ALA A 69 -22.11 -21.51 -9.89
CA ALA A 69 -22.84 -22.68 -10.38
C ALA A 69 -24.13 -22.94 -9.57
N ASP A 70 -24.04 -22.92 -8.23
CA ASP A 70 -25.22 -23.08 -7.36
C ASP A 70 -26.25 -21.95 -7.58
N SER A 71 -25.78 -20.70 -7.76
CA SER A 71 -26.66 -19.57 -8.05
C SER A 71 -27.39 -19.73 -9.40
N SER A 72 -26.72 -20.32 -10.39
CA SER A 72 -27.28 -20.60 -11.71
C SER A 72 -28.38 -21.66 -11.62
N ASP A 73 -28.12 -22.76 -10.92
CA ASP A 73 -29.10 -23.84 -10.72
C ASP A 73 -30.34 -23.33 -9.98
N ARG A 74 -30.15 -22.48 -8.97
CA ARG A 74 -31.25 -21.85 -8.22
C ARG A 74 -32.06 -20.89 -9.10
N LEU A 75 -31.42 -20.13 -9.99
CA LEU A 75 -32.11 -19.27 -10.95
C LEU A 75 -32.94 -20.08 -11.95
N GLU A 76 -32.43 -21.22 -12.41
CA GLU A 76 -33.19 -22.13 -13.28
C GLU A 76 -34.44 -22.68 -12.58
N GLN A 77 -34.31 -23.08 -11.31
CA GLN A 77 -35.45 -23.53 -10.50
C GLN A 77 -36.51 -22.42 -10.32
N LEU A 78 -36.08 -21.20 -9.98
CA LEU A 78 -37.01 -20.05 -9.84
C LEU A 78 -37.70 -19.73 -11.16
N ARG A 79 -36.98 -19.82 -12.29
CA ARG A 79 -37.60 -19.67 -13.61
C ARG A 79 -38.63 -20.75 -13.84
N GLY A 80 -38.34 -22.02 -13.53
CA GLY A 80 -39.31 -23.12 -13.61
C GLY A 80 -40.59 -22.84 -12.83
N LEU A 81 -40.48 -22.44 -11.57
CA LEU A 81 -41.63 -22.10 -10.71
C LEU A 81 -42.44 -20.89 -11.21
N LEU A 82 -41.78 -19.87 -11.75
CA LEU A 82 -42.47 -18.72 -12.34
C LEU A 82 -43.24 -19.11 -13.62
N HIS A 83 -42.70 -20.03 -14.42
CA HIS A 83 -43.38 -20.52 -15.61
C HIS A 83 -44.55 -21.45 -15.22
N GLU A 84 -44.36 -22.33 -14.24
CA GLU A 84 -45.43 -23.19 -13.69
C GLU A 84 -46.58 -22.37 -13.10
N ARG A 85 -46.28 -21.28 -12.38
CA ARG A 85 -47.30 -20.35 -11.85
C ARG A 85 -48.07 -19.61 -12.95
N ASN A 86 -47.48 -19.42 -14.14
CA ASN A 86 -48.13 -18.78 -15.28
C ASN A 86 -49.00 -19.75 -16.11
N GLU A 87 -48.90 -21.08 -15.88
CA GLU A 87 -49.77 -22.07 -16.53
C GLU A 87 -51.16 -22.16 -15.88
N GLU A 88 -51.31 -21.70 -14.63
CA GLU A 88 -52.63 -21.36 -14.08
C GLU A 88 -53.00 -19.93 -14.52
N PRO A 89 -54.19 -19.69 -15.12
CA PRO A 89 -54.60 -18.36 -15.56
C PRO A 89 -54.94 -17.49 -14.35
N ILE A 90 -53.92 -16.98 -13.67
CA ILE A 90 -54.05 -15.90 -12.70
C ILE A 90 -54.27 -14.63 -13.51
N GLN A 91 -55.45 -14.03 -13.38
CA GLN A 91 -55.72 -12.70 -13.92
C GLN A 91 -54.64 -11.73 -13.38
N LEU A 92 -53.70 -11.37 -14.25
CA LEU A 92 -52.64 -10.41 -13.97
C LEU A 92 -53.26 -9.00 -13.85
N GLU A 93 -53.72 -8.64 -12.65
CA GLU A 93 -53.74 -7.23 -12.29
C GLU A 93 -52.28 -6.75 -12.25
N THR A 94 -51.89 -5.99 -13.27
CA THR A 94 -50.63 -5.27 -13.27
C THR A 94 -50.64 -4.31 -12.08
N PRO A 95 -49.66 -4.39 -11.14
CA PRO A 95 -49.58 -3.40 -10.09
C PRO A 95 -49.20 -2.08 -10.76
N ARG A 96 -50.16 -1.14 -10.80
CA ARG A 96 -49.88 0.22 -11.23
C ARG A 96 -49.02 0.86 -10.16
N LEU A 97 -47.77 1.14 -10.51
CA LEU A 97 -46.91 2.00 -9.71
C LEU A 97 -47.52 3.40 -9.72
N GLU A 98 -48.04 3.81 -8.57
CA GLU A 98 -48.47 5.18 -8.32
C GLU A 98 -47.22 6.06 -8.34
N ALA A 99 -47.17 7.00 -9.28
CA ALA A 99 -46.09 7.96 -9.34
C ALA A 99 -46.20 8.87 -8.11
N VAL A 100 -45.19 8.84 -7.25
CA VAL A 100 -45.02 9.83 -6.19
C VAL A 100 -44.78 11.17 -6.88
N ASP A 101 -45.73 12.10 -6.72
CA ASP A 101 -45.57 13.47 -7.17
C ASP A 101 -44.48 14.14 -6.31
N ASP A 102 -43.36 14.54 -6.92
CA ASP A 102 -42.32 15.38 -6.31
C ASP A 102 -42.84 16.83 -6.17
N SER A 103 -43.96 16.99 -5.47
CA SER A 103 -44.35 18.31 -5.00
C SER A 103 -43.49 18.63 -3.77
N PRO A 104 -42.67 19.69 -3.80
CA PRO A 104 -41.85 20.04 -2.65
C PRO A 104 -42.77 20.42 -1.49
N VAL A 105 -42.89 19.51 -0.53
CA VAL A 105 -43.42 19.83 0.79
C VAL A 105 -42.48 20.85 1.42
N ASP A 106 -43.03 22.03 1.65
CA ASP A 106 -42.49 23.13 2.43
C ASP A 106 -41.75 22.61 3.69
N PRO A 107 -40.45 22.93 3.89
CA PRO A 107 -39.68 22.38 4.99
C PRO A 107 -40.06 23.10 6.30
N GLY A 108 -41.04 22.56 7.00
CA GLY A 108 -41.27 22.85 8.41
C GLY A 108 -40.13 22.29 9.28
N PRO A 109 -39.75 22.96 10.39
CA PRO A 109 -38.53 22.65 11.11
C PRO A 109 -38.77 21.52 12.11
N THR A 110 -38.36 20.31 11.77
CA THR A 110 -38.06 19.27 12.76
C THR A 110 -36.64 18.80 12.52
N MET A 111 -35.72 19.38 13.29
CA MET A 111 -34.37 18.87 13.49
C MET A 111 -34.47 17.47 14.09
N ASP A 112 -34.30 16.44 13.28
CA ASP A 112 -33.90 15.14 13.80
C ASP A 112 -32.37 15.13 13.85
N GLU A 113 -31.88 15.10 15.09
CA GLU A 113 -30.48 15.10 15.51
C GLU A 113 -29.77 13.83 14.95
N PRO A 114 -28.54 13.91 14.43
CA PRO A 114 -27.83 12.71 14.01
C PRO A 114 -27.50 11.86 15.24
N GLU A 115 -27.87 10.58 15.19
CA GLU A 115 -27.54 9.59 16.23
C GLU A 115 -26.03 9.58 16.51
N ASP A 116 -25.68 9.83 17.78
CA ASP A 116 -24.30 9.87 18.27
C ASP A 116 -23.77 8.44 18.38
N PHE A 117 -23.02 8.00 17.38
CA PHE A 117 -22.34 6.71 17.41
C PHE A 117 -21.13 6.83 18.35
N ASP A 118 -21.28 6.39 19.60
CA ASP A 118 -20.18 6.18 20.55
C ASP A 118 -19.27 5.05 20.05
N LEU A 119 -18.40 5.38 19.10
CA LEU A 119 -17.36 4.49 18.58
C LEU A 119 -16.25 4.39 19.64
N GLU A 120 -16.21 3.26 20.35
CA GLU A 120 -15.10 2.98 21.25
C GLU A 120 -13.75 2.98 20.49
N PRO A 121 -12.67 3.53 21.07
CA PRO A 121 -11.38 3.65 20.41
C PRO A 121 -10.75 2.26 20.20
N THR A 122 -10.44 1.93 18.94
CA THR A 122 -9.72 0.72 18.57
C THR A 122 -8.27 0.77 19.08
N VAL A 123 -7.90 -0.18 19.95
CA VAL A 123 -6.52 -0.34 20.42
C VAL A 123 -5.73 -1.17 19.41
N TYR A 124 -4.76 -0.54 18.74
CA TYR A 124 -3.79 -1.26 17.91
C TYR A 124 -2.78 -1.98 18.82
N VAL A 125 -2.83 -3.30 18.82
CA VAL A 125 -1.84 -4.16 19.47
C VAL A 125 -0.68 -4.34 18.48
N ASN A 126 0.51 -3.87 18.86
CA ASN A 126 1.73 -4.12 18.11
C ASN A 126 2.15 -5.58 18.33
N ASP A 127 1.69 -6.50 17.47
CA ASP A 127 2.25 -7.85 17.40
C ASP A 127 3.69 -7.70 16.92
N SER A 128 4.61 -7.66 17.88
CA SER A 128 6.04 -7.60 17.59
C SER A 128 6.43 -8.91 16.91
N GLN A 129 6.45 -8.91 15.58
CA GLN A 129 7.15 -9.93 14.82
C GLN A 129 8.65 -9.73 15.07
N GLU A 130 9.14 -10.35 16.15
CA GLU A 130 10.57 -10.47 16.41
C GLU A 130 11.15 -11.37 15.29
N PRO A 131 12.12 -10.90 14.49
CA PRO A 131 12.79 -11.78 13.55
C PRO A 131 13.46 -12.91 14.33
N PRO A 132 13.54 -14.14 13.78
CA PRO A 132 14.21 -15.24 14.47
C PRO A 132 15.61 -14.77 14.83
N SER A 133 15.95 -14.85 16.11
CA SER A 133 17.29 -14.52 16.59
C SER A 133 18.29 -15.30 15.75
N ASP A 134 19.23 -14.60 15.12
CA ASP A 134 20.43 -15.19 14.56
C ASP A 134 21.14 -15.93 15.69
N THR A 135 20.82 -17.21 15.86
CA THR A 135 21.70 -18.16 16.52
C THR A 135 22.89 -18.27 15.59
N LEU A 136 23.87 -17.38 15.79
CA LEU A 136 25.21 -17.50 15.23
C LEU A 136 25.69 -18.92 15.53
N ASP A 137 25.76 -19.72 14.48
CA ASP A 137 26.32 -21.06 14.53
C ASP A 137 27.82 -20.94 14.82
N PRO A 138 28.34 -21.45 15.95
CA PRO A 138 29.76 -21.34 16.31
C PRO A 138 30.70 -22.08 15.34
N GLU A 139 30.19 -22.77 14.32
CA GLU A 139 31.00 -23.31 13.21
C GLU A 139 31.50 -22.22 12.25
N MET A 140 30.83 -21.06 12.14
CA MET A 140 31.23 -20.03 11.17
C MET A 140 32.45 -19.21 11.61
N GLU A 141 32.76 -19.15 12.91
CA GLU A 141 33.95 -18.45 13.42
C GLU A 141 35.26 -19.25 13.23
N GLN A 142 35.19 -20.58 13.05
CA GLN A 142 36.39 -21.41 12.85
C GLN A 142 36.92 -21.37 11.40
N ILE A 143 36.10 -20.95 10.45
CA ILE A 143 36.49 -20.92 9.03
C ILE A 143 37.42 -19.73 8.75
N ASP A 144 37.22 -18.60 9.45
CA ASP A 144 38.03 -17.38 9.28
C ASP A 144 39.45 -17.53 9.87
N GLU A 145 39.65 -18.40 10.87
CA GLU A 145 40.98 -18.63 11.46
C GLU A 145 41.88 -19.54 10.57
N LEU A 146 41.29 -20.40 9.74
CA LEU A 146 42.03 -21.28 8.82
C LEU A 146 42.48 -20.60 7.52
N LEU A 147 41.92 -19.44 7.19
CA LEU A 147 42.33 -18.64 6.02
C LEU A 147 43.44 -17.63 6.33
N SER A 148 43.85 -17.52 7.59
CA SER A 148 44.87 -16.58 8.07
C SER A 148 46.26 -17.21 8.31
N ALA A 149 46.46 -18.49 7.96
CA ALA A 149 47.72 -19.23 8.14
C ALA A 149 48.48 -19.48 6.83
#